data_AF-A0A7S1UMX5-F1
#
_entry.id   AF-A0A7S1UMX5-F1
#
_cell.length_a   1.000
_cell.length_b   1.000
_cell.length_c   1.000
_cell.angle_alpha   90.00
_cell.angle_beta   90.00
_cell.angle_gamma   90.00
#
_symmetry.space_group_name_H-M   'P 1'
#
loop_
_entity.id
_entity.type
_entity.pdbx_description
1 polymer ?
#
loop_
_entity_poly.entity_id
_entity_poly.type
_entity_poly.pdbx_seq_one_letter_code
_entity_poly.pdbx_strand_id
1 'polypeptide(L)'
;QQAKYKQCVKIASATLRIDPTNIKGLYRRACAQRKLGNHKEAKRDLKDAYQADPSNVAVRKELRAVMKYMEDMQNREKNGMKKAFTFGLYEDKVEAEKQK
;
A
#
# COMPACT_ATOMS: atom_id res chain seq x y z
N GLN A 1 -17.09 -10.12 -6.01
CA GLN A 1 -16.02 -9.35 -6.71
C GLN A 1 -14.62 -9.70 -6.17
N GLN A 2 -14.41 -9.83 -4.85
CA GLN A 2 -13.11 -10.18 -4.25
C GLN A 2 -12.53 -11.55 -4.67
N ALA A 3 -13.37 -12.59 -4.84
CA ALA A 3 -12.93 -13.92 -5.28
C ALA A 3 -12.19 -13.88 -6.63
N LYS A 4 -12.66 -13.03 -7.56
CA LYS A 4 -12.05 -12.86 -8.89
C LYS A 4 -10.65 -12.26 -8.79
N TYR A 5 -10.42 -11.31 -7.87
CA TYR A 5 -9.09 -10.72 -7.65
C TYR A 5 -8.13 -11.73 -7.02
N LYS A 6 -8.58 -12.55 -6.05
CA LYS A 6 -7.74 -13.63 -5.49
C LYS A 6 -7.31 -14.63 -6.56
N GLN A 7 -8.22 -15.02 -7.45
CA GLN A 7 -7.89 -15.89 -8.58
C GLN A 7 -6.93 -15.22 -9.57
N CYS A 8 -7.13 -13.93 -9.85
CA CYS A 8 -6.21 -13.13 -10.68
C CYS A 8 -4.78 -13.13 -10.12
N VAL A 9 -4.64 -12.94 -8.80
CA VAL A 9 -3.33 -13.02 -8.12
C VAL A 9 -2.70 -14.39 -8.28
N LYS A 10 -3.47 -15.48 -8.14
CA LYS A 10 -2.97 -16.85 -8.33
C LYS A 10 -2.47 -17.08 -9.76
N ILE A 11 -3.26 -16.70 -10.75
CA ILE A 11 -2.91 -16.85 -12.17
C ILE A 11 -1.66 -16.02 -12.50
N ALA A 12 -1.66 -14.74 -12.12
CA ALA A 12 -0.51 -13.86 -12.36
C ALA A 12 0.76 -14.37 -11.65
N SER A 13 0.64 -14.95 -10.45
CA SER A 13 1.77 -15.57 -9.77
C SER A 13 2.27 -16.83 -10.46
N ALA A 14 1.40 -17.61 -11.11
CA ALA A 14 1.81 -18.71 -11.96
C ALA A 14 2.56 -18.20 -13.21
N THR A 15 2.06 -17.14 -13.86
CA THR A 15 2.75 -16.49 -14.98
C THR A 15 4.14 -16.00 -14.59
N LEU A 16 4.27 -15.37 -13.41
CA LEU A 16 5.54 -14.83 -12.92
C LEU A 16 6.53 -15.90 -12.45
N ARG A 17 6.09 -17.14 -12.24
CA ARG A 17 7.00 -18.28 -12.04
C ARG A 17 7.66 -18.74 -13.33
N ILE A 18 7.00 -18.52 -14.46
CA ILE A 18 7.51 -18.86 -15.79
C ILE A 18 8.36 -17.71 -16.33
N ASP A 19 7.83 -16.49 -16.26
CA ASP A 19 8.53 -15.25 -16.64
C ASP A 19 8.44 -14.23 -15.51
N PRO A 20 9.45 -14.18 -14.62
CA PRO A 20 9.50 -13.25 -13.49
C PRO A 20 9.52 -11.77 -13.91
N THR A 21 9.94 -11.48 -15.14
CA THR A 21 10.09 -10.13 -15.67
C THR A 21 8.88 -9.64 -16.46
N ASN A 22 7.82 -10.46 -16.54
CA ASN A 22 6.62 -10.12 -17.31
C ASN A 22 5.90 -8.90 -16.71
N ILE A 23 6.08 -7.74 -17.36
CA ILE A 23 5.47 -6.46 -16.97
C ILE A 23 3.94 -6.58 -16.88
N LYS A 24 3.30 -7.28 -17.82
CA LYS A 24 1.83 -7.46 -17.82
C LYS A 24 1.37 -8.35 -16.66
N GLY A 25 2.16 -9.37 -16.31
CA GLY A 25 1.91 -10.23 -15.16
C GLY A 25 2.01 -9.47 -13.84
N LEU A 26 3.10 -8.72 -13.66
CA LEU A 26 3.33 -7.87 -12.49
C LEU A 26 2.24 -6.81 -12.35
N TYR A 27 1.91 -6.09 -13.42
CA TYR A 27 0.86 -5.07 -13.41
C TYR A 27 -0.52 -5.64 -13.04
N ARG A 28 -0.91 -6.78 -13.62
CA ARG A 28 -2.20 -7.43 -13.31
C ARG A 28 -2.25 -7.91 -11.86
N ARG A 29 -1.16 -8.48 -11.34
CA ARG A 29 -1.07 -8.91 -9.94
C ARG A 29 -1.20 -7.71 -8.99
N ALA A 30 -0.50 -6.61 -9.28
CA ALA A 30 -0.56 -5.38 -8.50
C ALA A 30 -1.97 -4.78 -8.47
N CYS A 31 -2.64 -4.70 -9.62
CA CYS A 31 -4.02 -4.21 -9.70
C CYS A 31 -4.98 -5.05 -8.85
N ALA A 32 -4.85 -6.38 -8.90
CA ALA A 32 -5.66 -7.28 -8.10
C ALA A 32 -5.37 -7.14 -6.59
N GLN A 33 -4.10 -7.06 -6.20
CA GLN A 33 -3.68 -6.82 -4.81
C GLN A 33 -4.19 -5.48 -4.28
N ARG A 34 -4.11 -4.41 -5.08
CA ARG A 34 -4.67 -3.10 -4.72
C ARG A 34 -6.17 -3.18 -4.43
N LYS A 35 -6.93 -3.95 -5.22
CA LYS A 35 -8.37 -4.18 -5.00
C LYS A 35 -8.67 -5.06 -3.78
N LEU A 36 -7.68 -5.83 -3.31
CA LEU A 36 -7.78 -6.64 -2.09
C LEU A 36 -7.34 -5.88 -0.83
N GLY A 37 -6.86 -4.64 -0.94
CA GLY A 37 -6.31 -3.85 0.17
C GLY A 37 -4.82 -4.08 0.43
N ASN A 38 -4.19 -4.92 -0.39
CA ASN A 38 -2.80 -5.32 -0.26
C ASN A 38 -1.86 -4.32 -0.95
N HIS A 39 -1.84 -3.08 -0.46
CA HIS A 39 -1.10 -1.98 -1.11
C HIS A 39 0.42 -2.16 -1.08
N LYS A 40 0.96 -2.83 -0.05
CA LYS A 40 2.39 -3.12 0.09
C LYS A 40 2.88 -4.07 -1.01
N GLU A 41 2.18 -5.18 -1.22
CA GLU A 41 2.52 -6.12 -2.29
C GLU A 41 2.32 -5.48 -3.67
N ALA A 42 1.23 -4.72 -3.87
CA ALA A 42 0.98 -4.04 -5.13
C ALA A 42 2.10 -3.07 -5.50
N LYS A 43 2.64 -2.34 -4.50
CA LYS A 43 3.80 -1.46 -4.70
C LYS A 43 5.04 -2.23 -5.12
N ARG A 44 5.30 -3.40 -4.53
CA ARG A 44 6.46 -4.24 -4.88
C ARG A 44 6.38 -4.66 -6.35
N ASP A 45 5.25 -5.23 -6.75
CA ASP A 45 5.02 -5.69 -8.11
C ASP A 45 5.13 -4.55 -9.15
N LEU A 46 4.59 -3.36 -8.83
CA LEU A 46 4.72 -2.18 -9.69
C LEU A 46 6.16 -1.64 -9.76
N LYS A 47 6.94 -1.77 -8.68
CA LYS A 47 8.35 -1.39 -8.67
C LYS A 47 9.17 -2.32 -9.56
N ASP A 48 8.95 -3.62 -9.45
CA ASP A 48 9.61 -4.62 -10.29
C ASP A 48 9.24 -4.41 -11.77
N ALA A 49 7.96 -4.12 -12.05
CA ALA A 49 7.50 -3.79 -13.40
C ALA A 49 8.14 -2.50 -13.95
N TYR A 50 8.32 -1.50 -13.09
CA TYR A 50 8.98 -0.25 -13.45
C TYR A 50 10.47 -0.43 -13.70
N GLN A 51 11.14 -1.33 -12.96
CA GLN A 51 12.53 -1.69 -13.22
C GLN A 51 12.70 -2.43 -14.55
N ALA A 52 11.74 -3.30 -14.90
CA ALA A 52 11.74 -4.01 -16.17
C ALA A 52 11.46 -3.10 -17.37
N ASP A 53 10.50 -2.16 -17.26
CA ASP A 53 10.20 -1.17 -18.29
C ASP A 53 9.86 0.19 -17.67
N PRO A 54 10.87 1.07 -17.53
CA PRO A 54 10.67 2.43 -17.02
C PRO A 54 9.86 3.33 -17.95
N SER A 55 9.75 2.98 -19.24
CA SER A 55 9.02 3.75 -20.25
C SER A 55 7.51 3.54 -20.13
N ASN A 56 7.08 2.49 -19.43
CA ASN A 56 5.69 2.15 -19.27
C ASN A 56 4.90 3.19 -18.44
N VAL A 57 4.16 4.04 -19.14
CA VAL A 57 3.37 5.12 -18.54
C VAL A 57 2.30 4.57 -17.58
N ALA A 58 1.69 3.42 -17.89
CA ALA A 58 0.66 2.82 -17.06
C ALA A 58 1.21 2.36 -15.71
N VAL A 59 2.35 1.66 -15.72
CA VAL A 59 3.05 1.22 -14.50
C VAL A 59 3.45 2.42 -13.66
N ARG A 60 4.05 3.45 -14.26
CA ARG A 60 4.46 4.66 -13.55
C ARG A 60 3.29 5.39 -12.90
N LYS A 61 2.16 5.50 -13.60
CA LYS A 61 0.94 6.15 -13.10
C LYS A 61 0.35 5.38 -11.91
N GLU A 62 0.22 4.07 -12.02
CA GLU A 62 -0.30 3.23 -10.93
C GLU A 62 0.65 3.20 -9.72
N LEU A 63 1.97 3.12 -9.94
CA LEU A 63 2.96 3.16 -8.87
C LEU A 63 2.84 4.45 -8.06
N ARG A 64 2.76 5.60 -8.74
CA ARG A 64 2.56 6.91 -8.09
C ARG A 64 1.24 6.96 -7.31
N ALA A 65 0.15 6.42 -7.87
CA ALA A 65 -1.14 6.39 -7.20
C ALA A 65 -1.11 5.54 -5.91
N VAL A 66 -0.50 4.35 -5.96
CA VAL A 66 -0.34 3.49 -4.79
C VAL A 66 0.56 4.13 -3.74
N MET A 67 1.68 4.73 -4.14
CA MET A 67 2.59 5.41 -3.21
C MET A 67 1.90 6.58 -2.50
N LYS A 68 1.19 7.44 -3.24
CA LYS A 68 0.45 8.56 -2.66
C LYS A 68 -0.62 8.09 -1.68
N TYR A 69 -1.34 7.02 -2.02
CA TYR A 69 -2.34 6.44 -1.11
C TYR A 69 -1.71 5.92 0.18
N MET A 70 -0.59 5.20 0.08
CA MET A 70 0.12 4.68 1.26
C MET A 70 0.68 5.81 2.13
N GLU A 71 1.20 6.87 1.53
CA GLU A 71 1.72 8.04 2.24
C GLU A 71 0.61 8.80 2.99
N ASP A 72 -0.55 9.01 2.35
CA ASP A 72 -1.71 9.65 3.00
C ASP A 72 -2.20 8.81 4.20
N MET A 73 -2.30 7.49 4.03
CA MET A 73 -2.66 6.58 5.12
C MET A 73 -1.66 6.66 6.28
N GLN A 74 -0.36 6.60 5.99
CA GLN A 74 0.69 6.72 7.01
C GLN A 74 0.67 8.09 7.72
N ASN A 75 0.41 9.17 6.98
CA ASN A 75 0.33 10.50 7.57
C ASN A 75 -0.91 10.65 8.44
N ARG A 76 -2.05 10.08 8.06
CA ARG A 76 -3.25 10.04 8.90
C ARG A 76 -3.02 9.23 10.17
N GLU A 77 -2.40 8.06 10.05
CA GLU A 77 -2.05 7.22 11.20
C GLU A 77 -1.10 7.96 12.14
N LYS A 78 0.00 8.55 11.62
CA LYS A 78 0.94 9.34 12.41
C LYS A 78 0.29 10.56 13.06
N ASN A 79 -0.57 11.27 12.34
CA ASN A 79 -1.26 12.45 12.89
C ASN A 79 -2.31 12.07 13.94
N GLY A 80 -3.03 10.96 13.73
CA GLY A 80 -3.95 10.39 14.72
C GLY A 80 -3.22 9.94 15.98
N MET A 81 -2.10 9.22 15.82
CA MET A 81 -1.25 8.81 16.94
C MET A 81 -0.65 10.01 17.67
N LYS A 82 -0.14 11.02 16.96
CA LYS A 82 0.36 12.25 17.58
C LYS A 82 -0.72 12.94 18.40
N LYS A 83 -1.93 13.09 17.85
CA LYS A 83 -3.08 13.68 18.57
C LYS A 83 -3.45 12.87 19.81
N ALA A 84 -3.57 11.55 19.69
CA ALA A 84 -3.89 10.65 20.80
C ALA A 84 -2.83 10.73 21.91
N PHE A 85 -1.55 10.73 21.54
CA PHE A 85 -0.43 10.87 22.47
C PHE A 85 -0.44 12.22 23.20
N THR A 86 -0.64 13.34 22.49
CA THR A 86 -0.74 14.67 23.11
C THR A 86 -1.96 14.83 24.00
N PHE A 87 -3.08 14.21 23.66
CA PHE A 87 -4.31 14.28 24.44
C PHE A 87 -4.15 13.52 25.77
N GLY A 88 -3.62 12.29 25.75
CA GLY A 88 -3.34 11.53 26.97
C GLY A 88 -2.37 12.24 27.92
N LEU A 89 -1.29 12.85 27.38
CA LEU A 89 -0.36 13.66 28.18
C LEU A 89 -1.00 14.90 28.83
N TYR A 90 -2.07 15.42 28.24
CA TYR A 90 -2.80 16.57 28.78
C TYR A 90 -3.76 16.12 29.89
N GLU A 91 -4.49 15.01 29.70
CA GLU A 91 -5.32 14.41 30.74
C GLU A 91 -4.51 14.03 31.99
N ASP A 92 -3.36 13.36 31.81
CA ASP A 92 -2.46 12.99 32.90
C ASP A 92 -1.99 14.20 33.73
N LYS A 93 -1.73 15.35 33.08
CA LYS A 93 -1.34 16.58 33.77
C LYS A 93 -2.48 17.19 34.58
N VAL A 94 -3.68 17.22 34.02
CA VAL A 94 -4.87 17.79 34.70
C VAL A 94 -5.24 16.95 35.92
N GLU A 95 -5.11 15.63 35.85
CA GLU A 95 -5.34 14.76 37.01
C GLU A 95 -4.29 14.95 38.11
N ALA A 96 -3.01 15.09 37.74
CA ALA A 96 -1.93 15.36 38.69
C ALA A 96 -2.06 16.71 39.41
N GLU A 97 -2.67 17.71 38.77
CA GLU A 97 -2.95 19.02 39.37
C GLU A 97 -4.17 19.01 40.30
N LYS A 98 -5.19 18.17 40.03
CA LYS A 98 -6.37 18.03 40.91
C LYS A 98 -6.09 17.27 42.21
N GLN A 99 -5.01 16.49 42.27
CA GLN A 99 -4.62 15.71 43.44
C GLN A 99 -3.65 16.45 44.38
N LYS A 100 -3.29 17.70 44.06
CA LYS A 100 -2.52 18.60 44.94
C LYS A 100 -3.45 19.53 45.69
#